data_AF-A0A9D7EYI5-F1
#
_entry.id   AF-A0A9D7EYI5-F1
#
_cell.length_a   1.000
_cell.length_b   1.000
_cell.length_c   1.000
_cell.angle_alpha   90.00
_cell.angle_beta   90.00
_cell.angle_gamma   90.00
#
_symmetry.space_group_name_H-M   'P 1'
#
loop_
_entity.id
_entity.type
_entity.pdbx_description
1 polymer ?
#
loop_
_entity_poly.entity_id
_entity_poly.type
_entity_poly.pdbx_seq_one_letter_code
_entity_poly.pdbx_strand_id
1 'polypeptide(L)'
;MDIQLIIEKYQKAIIQIATQSGTGTGFYLKEFDLIVTNAHVVADDAEVTIAGKAFEKALSRVWYTDRKHDLAFLQAPTGIELADVQLGLYEQMKDGDAVVAIGHPYGLNYTATQGVISKVDRIRDGLKFIQIDAAINPGNSGGPLVNMNGEIIGVNSFIIRGGDNLGFALPVSYLREALQLYLPNKGQASARCFSCDYLVTTANIDSNKYCPSCGTEIKLPEIPEKEVEATGTAKTIESILKELGKDVRLAREGVNNWSVKEGSAKIKITYNAENFFVAGDAYLCQLPADVTKIKPLYEFLLQENFRTHGLVLSCVKQNIILSRIIYDLDMSVENGAAAFRNLFQKADYYDDYLKNEYSCVDRLEE
;
A
#
# COMPACT_ATOMS: atom_id res chain seq x y z
N MET A 1 18.99 -15.68 14.99
CA MET A 1 18.34 -16.36 13.84
C MET A 1 19.07 -15.94 12.57
N ASP A 2 19.09 -16.76 11.52
CA ASP A 2 19.61 -16.32 10.22
C ASP A 2 18.72 -15.18 9.69
N ILE A 3 19.33 -14.15 9.10
CA ILE A 3 18.63 -12.97 8.57
C ILE A 3 17.68 -13.39 7.46
N GLN A 4 18.08 -14.36 6.64
CA GLN A 4 17.23 -14.89 5.59
C GLN A 4 15.93 -15.50 6.16
N LEU A 5 16.02 -16.21 7.28
CA LEU A 5 14.85 -16.77 7.98
C LEU A 5 13.96 -15.68 8.59
N ILE A 6 14.56 -14.59 9.11
CA ILE A 6 13.79 -13.42 9.55
C ILE A 6 13.00 -12.87 8.36
N ILE A 7 13.68 -12.63 7.23
CA ILE A 7 13.07 -12.08 6.03
C ILE A 7 11.92 -12.96 5.52
N GLU A 8 12.13 -14.26 5.38
CA GLU A 8 11.11 -15.20 4.89
C GLU A 8 9.88 -15.27 5.80
N LYS A 9 10.09 -15.20 7.12
CA LYS A 9 9.01 -15.12 8.10
C LYS A 9 8.20 -13.84 7.92
N TYR A 10 8.89 -12.69 7.84
CA TYR A 10 8.22 -11.39 7.77
C TYR A 10 7.58 -11.11 6.42
N GLN A 11 8.05 -11.69 5.31
CA GLN A 11 7.40 -11.57 4.00
C GLN A 11 5.90 -11.94 4.01
N LYS A 12 5.46 -12.80 4.94
CA LYS A 12 4.04 -13.19 5.11
C LYS A 12 3.31 -12.43 6.22
N ALA A 13 4.00 -11.56 6.97
CA ALA A 13 3.42 -10.72 8.02
C ALA A 13 3.33 -9.24 7.60
N ILE A 14 4.18 -8.81 6.65
CA ILE A 14 4.20 -7.46 6.12
C ILE A 14 3.04 -7.23 5.17
N ILE A 15 2.39 -6.09 5.36
CA ILE A 15 1.24 -5.63 4.61
C ILE A 15 1.60 -4.31 3.94
N GLN A 16 1.42 -4.20 2.63
CA GLN A 16 1.45 -2.93 1.94
C GLN A 16 0.15 -2.18 2.21
N ILE A 17 0.25 -0.89 2.50
CA ILE A 17 -0.90 -0.01 2.73
C ILE A 17 -0.88 1.08 1.67
N ALA A 18 -2.02 1.32 1.04
CA ALA A 18 -2.20 2.38 0.07
C ALA A 18 -3.43 3.24 0.42
N THR A 19 -3.22 4.55 0.33
CA THR A 19 -4.25 5.59 0.44
C THR A 19 -4.30 6.37 -0.88
N GLN A 20 -5.26 7.29 -1.00
CA GLN A 20 -5.31 8.16 -2.20
C GLN A 20 -4.11 9.10 -2.30
N SER A 21 -3.42 9.37 -1.18
CA SER A 21 -2.32 10.33 -1.09
C SER A 21 -0.94 9.69 -0.95
N GLY A 22 -0.84 8.38 -0.73
CA GLY A 22 0.44 7.75 -0.49
C GLY A 22 0.40 6.25 -0.27
N THR A 23 1.58 5.68 -0.01
CA THR A 23 1.76 4.27 0.33
C THR A 23 2.67 4.13 1.54
N GLY A 24 2.54 3.03 2.26
CA GLY A 24 3.36 2.69 3.40
C GLY A 24 3.34 1.21 3.68
N THR A 25 3.92 0.83 4.81
CA THR A 25 3.96 -0.54 5.29
C THR A 25 3.18 -0.66 6.60
N GLY A 26 2.60 -1.83 6.82
CA GLY A 26 2.20 -2.29 8.14
C GLY A 26 2.64 -3.73 8.36
N PHE A 27 2.37 -4.24 9.56
CA PHE A 27 2.58 -5.63 9.89
C PHE A 27 1.43 -6.17 10.73
N TYR A 28 1.10 -7.43 10.52
CA TYR A 28 0.04 -8.11 11.27
C TYR A 28 0.54 -8.58 12.64
N LEU A 29 -0.22 -8.29 13.70
CA LEU A 29 0.01 -8.80 15.05
C LEU A 29 -1.08 -9.78 15.44
N LYS A 30 -0.76 -11.08 15.40
CA LYS A 30 -1.72 -12.17 15.64
C LYS A 30 -2.34 -12.14 17.03
N GLU A 31 -1.56 -11.81 18.05
CA GLU A 31 -2.04 -11.70 19.45
C GLU A 31 -3.21 -10.71 19.59
N PHE A 32 -3.20 -9.64 18.78
CA PHE A 32 -4.19 -8.58 18.83
C PHE A 32 -5.19 -8.66 17.66
N ASP A 33 -4.90 -9.50 16.66
CA ASP A 33 -5.66 -9.66 15.42
C ASP A 33 -5.98 -8.30 14.77
N LEU A 34 -4.89 -7.59 14.44
CA LEU A 34 -4.90 -6.28 13.78
C LEU A 34 -3.60 -6.06 12.99
N ILE A 35 -3.62 -5.07 12.11
CA ILE A 35 -2.41 -4.58 11.43
C ILE A 35 -1.96 -3.28 12.09
N VAL A 36 -0.67 -3.15 12.36
CA VAL A 36 -0.03 -1.93 12.87
C VAL A 36 0.64 -1.19 11.71
N THR A 37 0.51 0.13 11.68
CA THR A 37 1.21 1.04 10.76
C THR A 37 1.40 2.41 11.41
N ASN A 38 1.88 3.40 10.66
CA ASN A 38 1.93 4.79 11.11
C ASN A 38 0.63 5.56 10.87
N ALA A 39 0.34 6.53 11.75
CA ALA A 39 -0.80 7.43 11.60
C ALA A 39 -0.69 8.27 10.32
N HIS A 40 0.51 8.73 9.96
CA HIS A 40 0.69 9.53 8.75
C HIS A 40 0.52 8.72 7.45
N VAL A 41 0.67 7.39 7.48
CA VAL A 41 0.45 6.52 6.30
C VAL A 41 -1.03 6.47 5.94
N VAL A 42 -1.89 6.34 6.95
CA VAL A 42 -3.36 6.33 6.80
C VAL A 42 -3.95 7.74 6.75
N ALA A 43 -3.18 8.74 7.17
CA ALA A 43 -3.57 10.15 7.25
C ALA A 43 -4.93 10.34 7.95
N ASP A 44 -5.93 10.76 7.19
CA ASP A 44 -7.29 11.02 7.66
C ASP A 44 -8.31 10.01 7.11
N ASP A 45 -7.83 9.00 6.37
CA ASP A 45 -8.69 7.99 5.78
C ASP A 45 -9.23 7.07 6.87
N ALA A 46 -10.53 6.81 6.81
CA ALA A 46 -11.20 5.86 7.68
C ALA A 46 -11.03 4.41 7.18
N GLU A 47 -10.69 4.25 5.90
CA GLU A 47 -10.49 2.96 5.27
C GLU A 47 -9.37 3.08 4.25
N VAL A 48 -8.51 2.09 4.21
CA VAL A 48 -7.35 2.06 3.33
C VAL A 48 -7.34 0.76 2.54
N THR A 49 -6.58 0.75 1.46
CA THR A 49 -6.28 -0.49 0.76
C THR A 49 -5.11 -1.19 1.44
N ILE A 50 -5.24 -2.50 1.64
CA ILE A 50 -4.15 -3.39 2.05
C ILE A 50 -3.86 -4.44 0.98
N ALA A 51 -2.60 -4.84 0.87
CA ALA A 51 -2.12 -5.92 0.02
C ALA A 51 -1.01 -6.69 0.75
N GLY A 52 -0.87 -7.99 0.51
CA GLY A 52 0.17 -8.79 1.15
C GLY A 52 0.58 -10.00 0.32
N LYS A 53 1.65 -10.70 0.73
CA LYS A 53 2.10 -11.88 -0.03
C LYS A 53 1.05 -13.00 -0.10
N ALA A 54 0.19 -13.09 0.91
CA ALA A 54 -0.86 -14.11 1.00
C ALA A 54 -2.19 -13.70 0.34
N PHE A 55 -2.34 -12.44 -0.10
CA PHE A 55 -3.60 -11.92 -0.62
C PHE A 55 -3.39 -10.67 -1.46
N GLU A 56 -4.12 -10.55 -2.58
CA GLU A 56 -3.85 -9.47 -3.53
C GLU A 56 -4.16 -8.07 -3.01
N LYS A 57 -5.44 -7.75 -2.80
CA LYS A 57 -5.90 -6.41 -2.45
C LYS A 57 -7.21 -6.51 -1.69
N ALA A 58 -7.31 -5.84 -0.57
CA ALA A 58 -8.53 -5.78 0.24
C ALA A 58 -8.70 -4.40 0.87
N LEU A 59 -9.93 -4.01 1.18
CA LEU A 59 -10.20 -2.84 1.99
C LEU A 59 -9.99 -3.20 3.46
N SER A 60 -9.41 -2.27 4.21
CA SER A 60 -9.19 -2.42 5.64
C SER A 60 -9.60 -1.17 6.38
N ARG A 61 -10.42 -1.38 7.42
CA ARG A 61 -10.90 -0.32 8.29
C ARG A 61 -9.79 0.18 9.21
N VAL A 62 -9.62 1.50 9.30
CA VAL A 62 -8.79 2.16 10.33
C VAL A 62 -9.61 2.26 11.62
N TRP A 63 -9.21 1.55 12.66
CA TRP A 63 -9.93 1.54 13.95
C TRP A 63 -9.37 2.52 14.97
N TYR A 64 -8.06 2.73 14.95
CA TYR A 64 -7.38 3.55 15.94
C TYR A 64 -6.32 4.41 15.30
N THR A 65 -6.22 5.68 15.72
CA THR A 65 -5.14 6.58 15.36
C THR A 65 -4.51 7.22 16.59
N ASP A 66 -3.18 7.30 16.58
CA ASP A 66 -2.38 7.95 17.62
C ASP A 66 -1.41 8.89 16.92
N ARG A 67 -1.81 10.15 16.77
CA ARG A 67 -0.96 11.16 16.10
C ARG A 67 0.24 11.56 16.95
N LYS A 68 0.20 11.33 18.27
CA LYS A 68 1.33 11.63 19.16
C LYS A 68 2.46 10.64 18.91
N HIS A 69 2.15 9.35 18.91
CA HIS A 69 3.13 8.29 18.66
C HIS A 69 3.26 7.90 17.19
N ASP A 70 2.52 8.55 16.30
CA ASP A 70 2.46 8.23 14.88
C ASP A 70 2.13 6.74 14.63
N LEU A 71 1.08 6.23 15.27
CA LEU A 71 0.61 4.84 15.12
C LEU A 71 -0.84 4.80 14.63
N ALA A 72 -1.17 3.76 13.86
CA ALA A 72 -2.54 3.42 13.53
C ALA A 72 -2.76 1.90 13.54
N PHE A 73 -3.98 1.49 13.90
CA PHE A 73 -4.39 0.09 13.88
C PHE A 73 -5.50 -0.14 12.86
N LEU A 74 -5.29 -1.12 12.00
CA LEU A 74 -6.20 -1.50 10.93
C LEU A 74 -6.81 -2.87 11.18
N GLN A 75 -7.96 -3.12 10.57
CA GLN A 75 -8.59 -4.41 10.55
C GLN A 75 -7.71 -5.45 9.82
N ALA A 76 -7.52 -6.61 10.45
CA ALA A 76 -6.88 -7.73 9.80
C ALA A 76 -7.77 -8.32 8.68
N PRO A 77 -7.19 -8.84 7.59
CA PRO A 77 -7.95 -9.53 6.57
C PRO A 77 -8.58 -10.81 7.12
N THR A 78 -9.83 -11.08 6.75
CA THR A 78 -10.57 -12.24 7.27
C THR A 78 -10.28 -13.49 6.43
N GLY A 79 -10.11 -14.64 7.09
CA GLY A 79 -9.89 -15.93 6.43
C GLY A 79 -8.50 -16.11 5.80
N ILE A 80 -7.53 -15.25 6.15
CA ILE A 80 -6.17 -15.30 5.61
C ILE A 80 -5.20 -15.63 6.74
N GLU A 81 -4.40 -16.68 6.55
CA GLU A 81 -3.35 -17.03 7.50
C GLU A 81 -2.10 -16.19 7.24
N LEU A 82 -1.79 -15.30 8.18
CA LEU A 82 -0.60 -14.46 8.16
C LEU A 82 0.42 -14.96 9.19
N ALA A 83 1.70 -14.68 8.94
CA ALA A 83 2.77 -15.14 9.82
C ALA A 83 2.70 -14.50 11.21
N ASP A 84 2.99 -15.31 12.23
CA ASP A 84 2.98 -14.88 13.63
C ASP A 84 4.32 -14.21 14.00
N VAL A 85 4.26 -12.91 14.27
CA VAL A 85 5.41 -12.08 14.68
C VAL A 85 5.20 -11.59 16.10
N GLN A 86 6.29 -11.51 16.85
CA GLN A 86 6.26 -11.23 18.29
C GLN A 86 6.91 -9.89 18.59
N LEU A 87 6.36 -9.19 19.58
CA LEU A 87 6.94 -7.96 20.11
C LEU A 87 8.08 -8.31 21.06
N GLY A 88 9.24 -7.70 20.83
CA GLY A 88 10.41 -7.78 21.72
C GLY A 88 10.28 -6.86 22.94
N LEU A 89 11.42 -6.66 23.61
CA LEU A 89 11.53 -5.81 24.80
C LEU A 89 12.45 -4.62 24.54
N TYR A 90 11.99 -3.43 24.91
CA TYR A 90 12.71 -2.17 24.72
C TYR A 90 13.97 -2.12 25.60
N GLU A 91 13.85 -2.60 26.83
CA GLU A 91 14.85 -2.53 27.89
C GLU A 91 16.10 -3.37 27.59
N GLN A 92 16.01 -4.27 26.62
CA GLN A 92 17.10 -5.16 26.22
C GLN A 92 17.97 -4.58 25.10
N MET A 93 17.51 -3.53 24.42
CA MET A 93 18.22 -2.95 23.28
C MET A 93 19.45 -2.16 23.69
N LYS A 94 20.50 -2.24 22.88
CA LYS A 94 21.77 -1.54 23.10
C LYS A 94 22.23 -0.87 21.82
N ASP A 95 22.96 0.23 21.99
CA ASP A 95 23.71 0.85 20.90
C ASP A 95 24.66 -0.21 20.29
N GLY A 96 24.63 -0.35 18.96
CA GLY A 96 25.39 -1.35 18.20
C GLY A 96 24.67 -2.68 17.94
N ASP A 97 23.49 -2.92 18.53
CA ASP A 97 22.71 -4.12 18.22
C ASP A 97 22.32 -4.15 16.74
N ALA A 98 22.51 -5.31 16.10
CA ALA A 98 22.11 -5.52 14.71
C ALA A 98 20.59 -5.58 14.59
N VAL A 99 20.07 -4.94 13.54
CA VAL A 99 18.64 -4.83 13.26
C VAL A 99 18.35 -4.98 11.77
N VAL A 100 17.13 -5.36 11.46
CA VAL A 100 16.58 -5.38 10.10
C VAL A 100 15.35 -4.49 10.07
N ALA A 101 15.37 -3.47 9.22
CA ALA A 101 14.19 -2.69 8.89
C ALA A 101 13.50 -3.31 7.68
N ILE A 102 12.20 -3.53 7.78
CA ILE A 102 11.44 -4.24 6.77
C ILE A 102 10.30 -3.35 6.28
N GLY A 103 10.10 -3.32 4.97
CA GLY A 103 9.10 -2.45 4.34
C GLY A 103 8.74 -2.82 2.91
N HIS A 104 7.77 -2.10 2.35
CA HIS A 104 7.26 -2.23 0.99
C HIS A 104 7.39 -0.87 0.26
N PRO A 105 8.61 -0.47 -0.14
CA PRO A 105 8.86 0.83 -0.74
C PRO A 105 8.19 0.93 -2.12
N TYR A 106 7.35 1.96 -2.32
CA TYR A 106 6.78 2.39 -3.60
C TYR A 106 6.57 1.30 -4.66
N GLY A 107 5.54 0.46 -4.48
CA GLY A 107 5.21 -0.58 -5.45
C GLY A 107 6.14 -1.80 -5.42
N LEU A 108 7.42 -1.61 -5.06
CA LEU A 108 8.45 -2.64 -5.22
C LEU A 108 8.15 -3.82 -4.32
N ASN A 109 8.47 -5.02 -4.82
CA ASN A 109 8.59 -6.21 -4.00
C ASN A 109 9.36 -5.89 -2.72
N TYR A 110 8.75 -6.21 -1.56
CA TYR A 110 9.33 -6.32 -0.22
C TYR A 110 10.84 -5.99 -0.14
N THR A 111 11.21 -4.98 0.66
CA THR A 111 12.61 -4.69 0.98
C THR A 111 12.92 -4.93 2.44
N ALA A 112 14.09 -5.50 2.68
CA ALA A 112 14.68 -5.61 4.00
C ALA A 112 16.08 -4.98 3.95
N THR A 113 16.34 -4.06 4.87
CA THR A 113 17.63 -3.38 5.00
C THR A 113 18.22 -3.70 6.36
N GLN A 114 19.48 -4.12 6.37
CA GLN A 114 20.20 -4.41 7.60
C GLN A 114 20.99 -3.18 8.04
N GLY A 115 21.08 -2.99 9.34
CA GLY A 115 21.96 -2.01 9.96
C GLY A 115 22.14 -2.32 11.45
N VAL A 116 22.48 -1.30 12.22
CA VAL A 116 22.61 -1.34 13.67
C VAL A 116 21.82 -0.20 14.31
N ILE A 117 21.53 -0.36 15.60
CA ILE A 117 21.06 0.74 16.43
C ILE A 117 22.22 1.71 16.66
N SER A 118 22.19 2.87 16.01
CA SER A 118 23.17 3.93 16.26
C SER A 118 22.96 4.58 17.63
N LYS A 119 21.70 4.70 18.06
CA LYS A 119 21.34 5.22 19.40
C LYS A 119 19.95 4.76 19.81
N VAL A 120 19.81 4.11 20.97
CA VAL A 120 18.52 3.64 21.49
C VAL A 120 17.57 4.80 21.89
N ASP A 121 18.10 5.81 22.58
CA ASP A 121 17.31 6.90 23.20
C ASP A 121 17.60 8.26 22.52
N ARG A 122 17.11 8.49 21.31
CA ARG A 122 17.08 9.85 20.74
C ARG A 122 15.78 10.55 21.10
N ILE A 123 15.88 11.67 21.82
CA ILE A 123 14.71 12.45 22.20
C ILE A 123 14.38 13.45 21.09
N ARG A 124 13.12 13.43 20.63
CA ARG A 124 12.55 14.41 19.70
C ARG A 124 11.10 14.66 20.08
N ASP A 125 10.72 15.93 20.19
CA ASP A 125 9.35 16.35 20.51
C ASP A 125 8.77 15.67 21.77
N GLY A 126 9.64 15.41 22.77
CA GLY A 126 9.28 14.75 24.02
C GLY A 126 9.16 13.22 23.96
N LEU A 127 9.40 12.61 22.80
CA LEU A 127 9.37 11.16 22.59
C LEU A 127 10.77 10.59 22.37
N LYS A 128 10.95 9.32 22.74
CA LYS A 128 12.17 8.57 22.46
C LYS A 128 12.04 7.84 21.13
N PHE A 129 13.11 7.85 20.35
CA PHE A 129 13.22 7.14 19.08
C PHE A 129 14.51 6.33 19.05
N ILE A 130 14.41 5.16 18.42
CA ILE A 130 15.56 4.32 18.07
C ILE A 130 16.15 4.89 16.79
N GLN A 131 17.37 5.40 16.86
CA GLN A 131 18.13 5.80 15.68
C GLN A 131 18.86 4.59 15.11
N ILE A 132 18.74 4.39 13.80
CA ILE A 132 19.35 3.29 13.05
C ILE A 132 20.09 3.83 11.83
N ASP A 133 21.07 3.05 11.36
CA ASP A 133 21.76 3.29 10.09
C ASP A 133 21.30 2.35 8.96
N ALA A 134 20.34 1.47 9.23
CA ALA A 134 19.67 0.70 8.19
C ALA A 134 18.94 1.67 7.24
N ALA A 135 19.07 1.44 5.93
CA ALA A 135 18.47 2.32 4.93
C ALA A 135 16.93 2.31 5.08
N ILE A 136 16.36 3.45 5.44
CA ILE A 136 14.92 3.70 5.46
C ILE A 136 14.57 4.58 4.27
N ASN A 137 13.80 4.02 3.34
CA ASN A 137 13.27 4.76 2.20
C ASN A 137 11.76 4.98 2.36
N PRO A 138 11.18 5.97 1.66
CA PRO A 138 9.74 6.09 1.58
C PRO A 138 9.05 4.75 1.27
N GLY A 139 7.99 4.45 2.02
CA GLY A 139 7.27 3.18 1.97
C GLY A 139 7.73 2.15 3.01
N ASN A 140 8.89 2.30 3.66
CA ASN A 140 9.23 1.52 4.86
C ASN A 140 8.50 2.01 6.12
N SER A 141 8.01 3.25 6.11
CA SER A 141 7.23 3.84 7.21
C SER A 141 6.03 2.96 7.55
N GLY A 142 5.88 2.67 8.84
CA GLY A 142 4.88 1.80 9.45
C GLY A 142 5.29 0.32 9.48
N GLY A 143 6.37 -0.05 8.79
CA GLY A 143 6.95 -1.39 8.86
C GLY A 143 7.72 -1.66 10.17
N PRO A 144 8.02 -2.93 10.48
CA PRO A 144 8.69 -3.29 11.71
C PRO A 144 10.20 -3.06 11.64
N LEU A 145 10.77 -2.65 12.77
CA LEU A 145 12.19 -2.78 13.07
C LEU A 145 12.40 -4.06 13.89
N VAL A 146 13.24 -4.96 13.42
CA VAL A 146 13.35 -6.33 13.94
C VAL A 146 14.76 -6.62 14.45
N ASN A 147 14.88 -7.25 15.62
CA ASN A 147 16.16 -7.68 16.16
C ASN A 147 16.61 -9.04 15.55
N MET A 148 17.81 -9.51 15.90
CA MET A 148 18.34 -10.79 15.39
C MET A 148 17.62 -12.05 15.93
N ASN A 149 16.70 -11.90 16.88
CA ASN A 149 15.80 -12.98 17.33
C ASN A 149 14.52 -13.06 16.48
N GLY A 150 14.29 -12.10 15.57
CA GLY A 150 13.06 -12.02 14.79
C GLY A 150 11.91 -11.35 15.54
N GLU A 151 12.20 -10.60 16.61
CA GLU A 151 11.22 -9.89 17.42
C GLU A 151 11.16 -8.41 17.00
N ILE A 152 9.96 -7.85 16.99
CA ILE A 152 9.71 -6.44 16.65
C ILE A 152 10.11 -5.58 17.85
N ILE A 153 11.09 -4.71 17.66
CA ILE A 153 11.61 -3.80 18.67
C ILE A 153 11.20 -2.34 18.43
N GLY A 154 10.64 -2.03 17.27
CA GLY A 154 10.05 -0.73 16.96
C GLY A 154 9.27 -0.70 15.65
N VAL A 155 8.71 0.46 15.35
CA VAL A 155 7.97 0.75 14.10
C VAL A 155 8.74 1.83 13.35
N ASN A 156 9.22 1.53 12.14
CA ASN A 156 9.94 2.48 11.29
C ASN A 156 9.04 3.70 11.02
N SER A 157 9.53 4.93 11.22
CA SER A 157 8.70 6.13 11.12
C SER A 157 9.24 7.15 10.11
N PHE A 158 10.39 7.78 10.38
CA PHE A 158 10.91 8.87 9.54
C PHE A 158 12.43 8.83 9.34
N ILE A 159 12.89 9.63 8.38
CA ILE A 159 14.30 9.96 8.14
C ILE A 159 14.54 11.46 8.29
N ILE A 160 15.79 11.86 8.50
CA ILE A 160 16.20 13.26 8.36
C ILE A 160 16.75 13.45 6.94
N ARG A 161 16.08 14.28 6.14
CA ARG A 161 16.51 14.58 4.76
C ARG A 161 17.90 15.22 4.76
N GLY A 162 18.81 14.69 3.95
CA GLY A 162 20.20 15.15 3.86
C GLY A 162 21.14 14.59 4.94
N GLY A 163 20.64 13.73 5.84
CA GLY A 163 21.47 12.86 6.68
C GLY A 163 21.53 11.48 6.05
N ASP A 164 22.68 11.12 5.47
CA ASP A 164 22.86 9.77 4.90
C ASP A 164 22.69 8.73 6.01
N ASN A 165 21.82 7.73 5.76
CA ASN A 165 21.54 6.61 6.67
C ASN A 165 21.14 7.04 8.09
N LEU A 166 20.26 8.04 8.22
CA LEU A 166 19.72 8.48 9.51
C LEU A 166 18.22 8.17 9.63
N GLY A 167 17.93 6.90 9.95
CA GLY A 167 16.57 6.39 10.15
C GLY A 167 16.14 6.40 11.60
N PHE A 168 14.82 6.55 11.83
CA PHE A 168 14.22 6.54 13.16
C PHE A 168 13.02 5.60 13.22
N ALA A 169 12.97 4.81 14.29
CA ALA A 169 11.84 3.95 14.62
C ALA A 169 11.26 4.32 15.99
N LEU A 170 9.94 4.28 16.09
CA LEU A 170 9.23 4.40 17.35
C LEU A 170 9.44 3.11 18.16
N PRO A 171 9.92 3.19 19.41
CA PRO A 171 10.06 2.05 20.30
C PRO A 171 8.81 1.17 20.45
N VAL A 172 9.01 -0.14 20.55
CA VAL A 172 7.93 -1.11 20.82
C VAL A 172 7.19 -0.84 22.14
N SER A 173 7.81 -0.15 23.09
CA SER A 173 7.16 0.26 24.35
C SER A 173 5.97 1.18 24.12
N TYR A 174 6.09 2.19 23.23
CA TYR A 174 4.97 3.05 22.86
C TYR A 174 3.89 2.28 22.10
N LEU A 175 4.28 1.32 21.24
CA LEU A 175 3.32 0.44 20.57
C LEU A 175 2.53 -0.40 21.58
N ARG A 176 3.20 -0.99 22.58
CA ARG A 176 2.53 -1.74 23.65
C ARG A 176 1.56 -0.87 24.43
N GLU A 177 1.94 0.37 24.76
CA GLU A 177 1.06 1.33 25.44
C GLU A 177 -0.18 1.65 24.59
N ALA A 178 -0.01 1.91 23.30
CA ALA A 178 -1.11 2.16 22.37
C ALA A 178 -2.03 0.93 22.24
N LEU A 179 -1.47 -0.29 22.16
CA LEU A 179 -2.24 -1.53 22.12
C LEU A 179 -3.07 -1.71 23.40
N GLN A 180 -2.48 -1.48 24.57
CA GLN A 180 -3.18 -1.57 25.85
C GLN A 180 -4.31 -0.54 25.97
N LEU A 181 -4.09 0.68 25.46
CA LEU A 181 -5.11 1.73 25.45
C LEU A 181 -6.28 1.36 24.52
N TYR A 182 -6.00 0.82 23.34
CA TYR A 182 -7.01 0.49 22.33
C TYR A 182 -7.80 -0.79 22.64
N LEU A 183 -7.14 -1.83 23.15
CA LEU A 183 -7.71 -3.18 23.31
C LEU A 183 -9.12 -3.24 23.93
N PRO A 184 -9.44 -2.49 25.02
CA PRO A 184 -10.79 -2.49 25.60
C PRO A 184 -11.88 -2.00 24.64
N ASN A 185 -11.51 -1.29 23.58
CA ASN A 185 -12.39 -0.68 22.57
C ASN A 185 -12.13 -1.28 21.18
N LYS A 186 -11.60 -2.52 21.09
CA LYS A 186 -11.32 -3.17 19.81
C LYS A 186 -12.58 -3.21 18.93
N GLY A 187 -12.45 -2.74 17.70
CA GLY A 187 -13.56 -2.64 16.74
C GLY A 187 -14.41 -1.37 16.88
N GLN A 188 -14.01 -0.42 17.73
CA GLN A 188 -14.59 0.91 17.80
C GLN A 188 -13.60 1.96 17.27
N ALA A 189 -14.09 2.87 16.44
CA ALA A 189 -13.30 4.00 15.98
C ALA A 189 -12.87 4.87 17.17
N SER A 190 -11.56 5.05 17.32
CA SER A 190 -10.97 5.73 18.46
C SER A 190 -9.69 6.46 18.08
N ALA A 191 -9.29 7.44 18.88
CA ALA A 191 -8.04 8.16 18.71
C ALA A 191 -7.46 8.60 20.05
N ARG A 192 -6.13 8.50 20.21
CA ARG A 192 -5.45 9.13 21.35
C ARG A 192 -5.42 10.64 21.16
N CYS A 193 -5.88 11.37 22.17
CA CYS A 193 -5.73 12.81 22.19
C CYS A 193 -4.25 13.19 22.29
N PHE A 194 -3.72 13.89 21.27
CA PHE A 194 -2.31 14.27 21.24
C PHE A 194 -1.90 15.25 22.35
N SER A 195 -2.86 15.94 22.99
CA SER A 195 -2.60 16.93 24.04
C SER A 195 -2.63 16.36 25.45
N CYS A 196 -3.51 15.39 25.75
CA CYS A 196 -3.73 14.89 27.12
C CYS A 196 -3.71 13.37 27.27
N ASP A 197 -3.37 12.63 26.20
CA ASP A 197 -3.33 11.17 26.15
C ASP A 197 -4.68 10.45 26.36
N TYR A 198 -5.76 11.19 26.60
CA TYR A 198 -7.10 10.61 26.75
C TYR A 198 -7.55 9.89 25.48
N LEU A 199 -8.10 8.68 25.64
CA LEU A 199 -8.68 7.93 24.53
C LEU A 199 -10.06 8.50 24.19
N VAL A 200 -10.15 9.08 23.00
CA VAL A 200 -11.41 9.56 22.43
C VAL A 200 -12.01 8.45 21.59
N THR A 201 -13.30 8.17 21.77
CA THR A 201 -14.07 7.18 21.01
C THR A 201 -15.34 7.83 20.48
N THR A 202 -16.02 7.16 19.56
CA THR A 202 -17.32 7.61 19.05
C THR A 202 -18.38 7.77 20.16
N ALA A 203 -18.20 7.14 21.32
CA ALA A 203 -19.14 7.20 22.43
C ALA A 203 -18.87 8.37 23.39
N ASN A 204 -17.67 8.96 23.40
CA ASN A 204 -17.29 9.98 24.38
C ASN A 204 -16.85 11.31 23.77
N ILE A 205 -16.69 11.39 22.44
CA ILE A 205 -16.28 12.62 21.76
C ILE A 205 -17.29 13.74 22.01
N ASP A 206 -16.81 14.90 22.44
CA ASP A 206 -17.66 16.07 22.68
C ASP A 206 -17.97 16.76 21.35
N SER A 207 -19.26 16.99 21.09
CA SER A 207 -19.75 17.70 19.92
C SER A 207 -19.21 17.12 18.59
N ASN A 208 -18.93 15.81 18.56
CA ASN A 208 -18.30 15.07 17.45
C ASN A 208 -16.98 15.67 16.94
N LYS A 209 -16.29 16.46 17.77
CA LYS A 209 -15.12 17.24 17.32
C LYS A 209 -14.04 17.42 18.38
N TYR A 210 -14.40 17.43 19.65
CA TYR A 210 -13.48 17.83 20.72
C TYR A 210 -13.22 16.68 21.70
N CYS A 211 -11.98 16.62 22.20
CA CYS A 211 -11.62 15.73 23.29
C CYS A 211 -12.41 16.12 24.54
N PRO A 212 -13.16 15.20 25.16
CA PRO A 212 -13.98 15.50 26.34
C PRO A 212 -13.12 15.84 27.57
N SER A 213 -11.83 15.50 27.59
CA SER A 213 -10.94 15.75 28.72
C SER A 213 -10.24 17.11 28.68
N CYS A 214 -9.89 17.63 27.49
CA CYS A 214 -9.07 18.84 27.38
C CYS A 214 -9.55 19.85 26.32
N GLY A 215 -10.63 19.54 25.59
CA GLY A 215 -11.21 20.44 24.57
C GLY A 215 -10.41 20.55 23.27
N THR A 216 -9.31 19.80 23.11
CA THR A 216 -8.54 19.78 21.87
C THR A 216 -9.34 19.15 20.73
N GLU A 217 -9.27 19.72 19.53
CA GLU A 217 -9.91 19.14 18.34
C GLU A 217 -9.29 17.77 17.99
N ILE A 218 -10.15 16.76 17.85
CA ILE A 218 -9.78 15.37 17.54
C ILE A 218 -10.69 14.87 16.44
N LYS A 219 -10.06 14.25 15.43
CA LYS A 219 -10.75 13.57 14.35
C LYS A 219 -10.66 12.07 14.56
N LEU A 220 -11.80 11.42 14.67
CA LEU A 220 -11.88 9.96 14.68
C LEU A 220 -11.82 9.42 13.25
N PRO A 221 -11.24 8.24 13.02
CA PRO A 221 -11.31 7.59 11.73
C PRO A 221 -12.74 7.08 11.54
N GLU A 222 -13.67 7.91 11.05
CA GLU A 222 -15.06 7.54 10.80
C GLU A 222 -15.33 7.40 9.32
N ILE A 223 -16.00 6.31 8.91
CA ILE A 223 -16.44 6.15 7.53
C ILE A 223 -17.47 7.26 7.27
N PRO A 224 -17.28 8.10 6.24
CA PRO A 224 -18.27 9.11 5.92
C PRO A 224 -19.62 8.44 5.63
N GLU A 225 -20.72 9.02 6.14
CA GLU A 225 -22.09 8.49 5.93
C GLU A 225 -22.45 8.38 4.44
N LYS A 226 -21.86 9.24 3.61
CA LYS A 226 -22.01 9.21 2.16
C LYS A 226 -20.63 9.14 1.52
N GLU A 227 -20.41 8.11 0.71
CA GLU A 227 -19.21 8.04 -0.13
C GLU A 227 -19.15 9.24 -1.07
N VAL A 228 -17.95 9.77 -1.29
CA VAL A 228 -17.71 10.77 -2.31
C VAL A 228 -18.01 10.13 -3.67
N GLU A 229 -19.12 10.55 -4.28
CA GLU A 229 -19.49 10.15 -5.62
C GLU A 229 -18.60 10.88 -6.61
N ALA A 230 -17.93 10.12 -7.49
CA ALA A 230 -17.27 10.71 -8.64
C ALA A 230 -18.29 11.48 -9.49
N THR A 231 -17.85 12.56 -10.14
CA THR A 231 -18.67 13.39 -11.04
C THR A 231 -18.07 13.39 -12.44
N GLY A 232 -18.86 13.80 -13.44
CA GLY A 232 -18.42 13.88 -14.83
C GLY A 232 -17.85 12.56 -15.37
N THR A 233 -16.75 12.63 -16.11
CA THR A 233 -16.07 11.48 -16.73
C THR A 233 -15.65 10.42 -15.73
N ALA A 234 -15.18 10.82 -14.54
CA ALA A 234 -14.79 9.88 -13.49
C ALA A 234 -15.99 9.02 -13.05
N LYS A 235 -17.20 9.60 -12.96
CA LYS A 235 -18.44 8.85 -12.68
C LYS A 235 -18.73 7.81 -13.76
N THR A 236 -18.54 8.17 -15.02
CA THR A 236 -18.75 7.27 -16.15
C THR A 236 -17.77 6.10 -16.09
N ILE A 237 -16.48 6.35 -15.83
CA ILE A 237 -15.45 5.32 -15.67
C ILE A 237 -15.81 4.37 -14.53
N GLU A 238 -16.19 4.90 -13.37
CA GLU A 238 -16.58 4.05 -12.23
C GLU A 238 -17.84 3.24 -12.51
N SER A 239 -18.79 3.79 -13.26
CA SER A 239 -19.99 3.05 -13.68
C SER A 239 -19.64 1.91 -14.65
N ILE A 240 -18.70 2.15 -15.57
CA ILE A 240 -18.14 1.12 -16.46
C ILE A 240 -17.47 0.01 -15.64
N LEU A 241 -16.61 0.37 -14.68
CA LEU A 241 -15.94 -0.60 -13.81
C LEU A 241 -16.94 -1.46 -13.03
N LYS A 242 -18.03 -0.87 -12.52
CA LYS A 242 -19.13 -1.63 -11.89
C LYS A 242 -19.80 -2.60 -12.85
N GLU A 243 -20.09 -2.17 -14.09
CA GLU A 243 -20.68 -3.06 -15.12
C GLU A 243 -19.75 -4.23 -15.45
N LEU A 244 -18.43 -3.99 -15.43
CA LEU A 244 -17.41 -5.01 -15.63
C LEU A 244 -17.16 -5.90 -14.39
N GLY A 245 -17.98 -5.77 -13.34
CA GLY A 245 -17.88 -6.57 -12.12
C GLY A 245 -16.66 -6.22 -11.26
N LYS A 246 -16.07 -5.04 -11.45
CA LYS A 246 -14.93 -4.57 -10.65
C LYS A 246 -15.40 -3.77 -9.45
N ASP A 247 -14.77 -3.99 -8.31
CA ASP A 247 -14.97 -3.18 -7.12
C ASP A 247 -14.29 -1.82 -7.31
N VAL A 248 -15.11 -0.77 -7.46
CA VAL A 248 -14.62 0.60 -7.70
C VAL A 248 -13.80 1.14 -6.53
N ARG A 249 -14.14 0.79 -5.29
CA ARG A 249 -13.42 1.28 -4.11
C ARG A 249 -12.02 0.71 -4.09
N LEU A 250 -11.89 -0.58 -4.38
CA LEU A 250 -10.59 -1.24 -4.55
C LEU A 250 -9.85 -0.74 -5.80
N ALA A 251 -10.56 -0.35 -6.85
CA ALA A 251 -9.93 0.11 -8.07
C ALA A 251 -9.29 1.49 -7.94
N ARG A 252 -9.83 2.40 -7.10
CA ARG A 252 -9.32 3.77 -6.96
C ARG A 252 -7.86 3.78 -6.46
N GLU A 253 -6.99 4.45 -7.23
CA GLU A 253 -5.60 4.78 -6.84
C GLU A 253 -5.39 6.31 -6.74
N GLY A 254 -6.42 7.12 -7.06
CA GLY A 254 -6.42 8.57 -6.94
C GLY A 254 -7.65 9.20 -7.59
N VAL A 255 -7.74 10.54 -7.63
CA VAL A 255 -8.93 11.27 -8.13
C VAL A 255 -9.33 10.88 -9.56
N ASN A 256 -8.34 10.65 -10.42
CA ASN A 256 -8.54 10.28 -11.83
C ASN A 256 -7.72 9.04 -12.23
N ASN A 257 -7.40 8.20 -11.25
CA ASN A 257 -6.57 7.02 -11.46
C ASN A 257 -7.25 5.81 -10.83
N TRP A 258 -7.40 4.77 -11.63
CA TRP A 258 -7.90 3.48 -11.19
C TRP A 258 -6.97 2.37 -11.66
N SER A 259 -6.94 1.26 -10.94
CA SER A 259 -6.28 0.05 -11.40
C SER A 259 -7.07 -1.19 -11.03
N VAL A 260 -7.13 -2.12 -11.97
CA VAL A 260 -7.76 -3.43 -11.79
C VAL A 260 -6.82 -4.52 -12.29
N LYS A 261 -6.99 -5.73 -11.76
CA LYS A 261 -6.35 -6.94 -12.28
C LYS A 261 -7.34 -7.71 -13.17
N GLU A 262 -6.82 -8.23 -14.27
CA GLU A 262 -7.47 -9.20 -15.15
C GLU A 262 -6.44 -10.27 -15.50
N GLY A 263 -6.65 -11.52 -15.07
CA GLY A 263 -5.62 -12.54 -15.15
C GLY A 263 -4.33 -12.08 -14.47
N SER A 264 -3.19 -12.21 -15.15
CA SER A 264 -1.89 -11.69 -14.71
C SER A 264 -1.63 -10.22 -15.08
N ALA A 265 -2.48 -9.61 -15.90
CA ALA A 265 -2.30 -8.23 -16.35
C ALA A 265 -2.86 -7.23 -15.33
N LYS A 266 -2.04 -6.23 -14.94
CA LYS A 266 -2.53 -5.04 -14.21
C LYS A 266 -2.88 -3.96 -15.22
N ILE A 267 -4.12 -3.50 -15.15
CA ILE A 267 -4.67 -2.50 -16.06
C ILE A 267 -4.80 -1.20 -15.26
N LYS A 268 -4.15 -0.15 -15.75
CA LYS A 268 -4.27 1.21 -15.20
C LYS A 268 -5.23 2.00 -16.09
N ILE A 269 -6.20 2.65 -15.46
CA ILE A 269 -7.14 3.54 -16.13
C ILE A 269 -6.89 4.94 -15.60
N THR A 270 -6.57 5.86 -16.49
CA THR A 270 -6.23 7.23 -16.15
C THR A 270 -7.10 8.19 -16.93
N TYR A 271 -7.67 9.18 -16.27
CA TYR A 271 -8.36 10.29 -16.91
C TYR A 271 -7.52 11.57 -16.80
N ASN A 272 -7.14 12.12 -17.95
CA ASN A 272 -6.47 13.42 -18.01
C ASN A 272 -7.48 14.50 -18.42
N ALA A 273 -7.82 15.37 -17.47
CA ALA A 273 -8.80 16.43 -17.67
C ALA A 273 -8.27 17.61 -18.51
N GLU A 274 -6.95 17.74 -18.72
CA GLU A 274 -6.36 18.82 -19.54
C GLU A 274 -6.52 18.54 -21.03
N ASN A 275 -6.47 17.27 -21.43
CA ASN A 275 -6.57 16.84 -22.82
C ASN A 275 -7.79 15.94 -23.11
N PHE A 276 -8.63 15.70 -22.10
CA PHE A 276 -9.90 14.97 -22.20
C PHE A 276 -9.75 13.49 -22.58
N PHE A 277 -8.56 12.91 -22.38
CA PHE A 277 -8.30 11.51 -22.69
C PHE A 277 -8.54 10.60 -21.49
N VAL A 278 -9.18 9.48 -21.77
CA VAL A 278 -9.22 8.30 -20.90
C VAL A 278 -8.30 7.25 -21.50
N ALA A 279 -7.23 6.91 -20.78
CA ALA A 279 -6.28 5.89 -21.16
C ALA A 279 -6.51 4.63 -20.33
N GLY A 280 -6.48 3.46 -20.99
CA GLY A 280 -6.44 2.15 -20.37
C GLY A 280 -5.16 1.45 -20.78
N ASP A 281 -4.21 1.34 -19.86
CA ASP A 281 -2.90 0.73 -20.09
C ASP A 281 -2.83 -0.61 -19.37
N ALA A 282 -2.88 -1.69 -20.13
CA ALA A 282 -2.65 -3.03 -19.62
C ALA A 282 -1.16 -3.37 -19.70
N TYR A 283 -0.53 -3.49 -18.55
CA TYR A 283 0.86 -3.91 -18.43
C TYR A 283 0.91 -5.44 -18.45
N LEU A 284 1.50 -5.98 -19.51
CA LEU A 284 1.63 -7.40 -19.77
C LEU A 284 2.98 -7.89 -19.20
N CYS A 285 3.62 -8.83 -19.89
CA CYS A 285 4.93 -9.38 -19.62
C CYS A 285 6.09 -8.43 -19.97
N GLN A 286 7.29 -8.81 -19.55
CA GLN A 286 8.53 -8.13 -19.90
C GLN A 286 9.21 -8.80 -21.09
N LEU A 287 10.04 -8.03 -21.80
CA LEU A 287 10.83 -8.50 -22.93
C LEU A 287 11.64 -9.77 -22.57
N PRO A 288 11.82 -10.70 -23.52
CA PRO A 288 12.53 -11.93 -23.26
C PRO A 288 14.01 -11.67 -22.97
N ALA A 289 14.60 -12.49 -22.09
CA ALA A 289 16.04 -12.46 -21.82
C ALA A 289 16.85 -12.99 -23.03
N ASP A 290 16.26 -13.84 -23.86
CA ASP A 290 16.86 -14.33 -25.09
C ASP A 290 16.84 -13.26 -26.18
N VAL A 291 18.02 -12.70 -26.46
CA VAL A 291 18.22 -11.66 -27.47
C VAL A 291 17.79 -12.10 -28.88
N THR A 292 17.82 -13.42 -29.17
CA THR A 292 17.41 -13.94 -30.48
C THR A 292 15.90 -13.82 -30.70
N LYS A 293 15.11 -13.73 -29.63
CA LYS A 293 13.65 -13.58 -29.67
C LYS A 293 13.19 -12.12 -29.79
N ILE A 294 14.07 -11.16 -29.52
CA ILE A 294 13.72 -9.73 -29.53
C ILE A 294 13.30 -9.26 -30.92
N LYS A 295 14.09 -9.53 -31.97
CA LYS A 295 13.74 -9.06 -33.33
C LYS A 295 12.39 -9.63 -33.81
N PRO A 296 12.14 -10.97 -33.76
CA PRO A 296 10.85 -11.54 -34.12
C PRO A 296 9.68 -10.97 -33.30
N LEU A 297 9.89 -10.70 -32.00
CA LEU A 297 8.89 -10.09 -31.15
C LEU A 297 8.51 -8.69 -31.64
N TYR A 298 9.49 -7.83 -31.90
CA TYR A 298 9.21 -6.46 -32.37
C TYR A 298 8.50 -6.46 -33.73
N GLU A 299 8.86 -7.37 -34.63
CA GLU A 299 8.15 -7.56 -35.90
C GLU A 299 6.68 -7.95 -35.67
N PHE A 300 6.41 -8.86 -34.73
CA PHE A 300 5.06 -9.23 -34.35
C PHE A 300 4.27 -8.05 -33.76
N LEU A 301 4.82 -7.33 -32.78
CA LEU A 301 4.14 -6.19 -32.15
C LEU A 301 3.75 -5.13 -33.20
N LEU A 302 4.66 -4.83 -34.14
CA LEU A 302 4.39 -3.90 -35.23
C LEU A 302 3.30 -4.41 -36.18
N GLN A 303 3.33 -5.68 -36.57
CA GLN A 303 2.32 -6.27 -37.46
C GLN A 303 0.94 -6.33 -36.78
N GLU A 304 0.91 -6.69 -35.51
CA GLU A 304 -0.33 -6.85 -34.75
C GLU A 304 -1.01 -5.51 -34.47
N ASN A 305 -0.25 -4.42 -34.37
CA ASN A 305 -0.77 -3.05 -34.29
C ASN A 305 -1.59 -2.63 -35.52
N PHE A 306 -1.38 -3.23 -36.69
CA PHE A 306 -2.23 -2.99 -37.87
C PHE A 306 -3.57 -3.75 -37.83
N ARG A 307 -3.71 -4.72 -36.91
CA ARG A 307 -4.88 -5.61 -36.80
C ARG A 307 -5.73 -5.31 -35.56
N THR A 308 -5.14 -4.71 -34.56
CA THR A 308 -5.77 -4.38 -33.29
C THR A 308 -6.55 -3.06 -33.44
N HIS A 309 -7.86 -3.19 -33.66
CA HIS A 309 -8.75 -2.06 -33.91
C HIS A 309 -8.95 -1.22 -32.64
N GLY A 310 -8.12 -0.19 -32.45
CA GLY A 310 -8.19 0.72 -31.30
C GLY A 310 -7.43 0.26 -30.06
N LEU A 311 -6.62 -0.80 -30.15
CA LEU A 311 -5.62 -1.17 -29.15
C LEU A 311 -4.24 -1.01 -29.76
N VAL A 312 -3.25 -0.65 -28.95
CA VAL A 312 -1.87 -0.46 -29.42
C VAL A 312 -0.92 -1.18 -28.46
N LEU A 313 -0.14 -2.11 -28.99
CA LEU A 313 0.99 -2.70 -28.32
C LEU A 313 2.20 -1.76 -28.42
N SER A 314 2.85 -1.53 -27.29
CA SER A 314 4.04 -0.71 -27.18
C SER A 314 5.03 -1.31 -26.18
N CYS A 315 6.28 -0.85 -26.22
CA CYS A 315 7.30 -1.21 -25.25
C CYS A 315 7.72 0.03 -24.46
N VAL A 316 7.60 -0.02 -23.14
CA VAL A 316 8.08 1.03 -22.23
C VAL A 316 9.08 0.41 -21.26
N LYS A 317 10.34 0.84 -21.37
CA LYS A 317 11.49 0.19 -20.72
C LYS A 317 11.53 -1.30 -21.13
N GLN A 318 11.39 -2.22 -20.17
CA GLN A 318 11.32 -3.66 -20.43
C GLN A 318 9.90 -4.20 -20.49
N ASN A 319 8.87 -3.38 -20.23
CA ASN A 319 7.49 -3.85 -20.17
C ASN A 319 6.82 -3.73 -21.53
N ILE A 320 6.05 -4.75 -21.90
CA ILE A 320 5.12 -4.69 -23.04
C ILE A 320 3.78 -4.19 -22.50
N ILE A 321 3.21 -3.19 -23.16
CA ILE A 321 1.98 -2.53 -22.74
C ILE A 321 0.98 -2.57 -23.89
N LEU A 322 -0.24 -3.00 -23.59
CA LEU A 322 -1.39 -2.89 -24.48
C LEU A 322 -2.26 -1.72 -24.02
N SER A 323 -2.30 -0.67 -24.84
CA SER A 323 -2.98 0.59 -24.50
C SER A 323 -4.23 0.81 -25.32
N ARG A 324 -5.22 1.46 -24.72
CA ARG A 324 -6.39 2.04 -25.38
C ARG A 324 -6.55 3.49 -24.95
N ILE A 325 -6.90 4.36 -25.88
CA ILE A 325 -7.25 5.75 -25.59
C ILE A 325 -8.65 6.03 -26.13
N ILE A 326 -9.47 6.73 -25.35
CA ILE A 326 -10.83 7.14 -25.69
C ILE A 326 -10.97 8.62 -25.29
N TYR A 327 -11.59 9.43 -26.13
CA TYR A 327 -12.00 10.79 -25.75
C TYR A 327 -13.20 10.71 -24.80
N ASP A 328 -13.21 11.52 -23.75
CA ASP A 328 -14.29 11.50 -22.76
C ASP A 328 -15.68 11.77 -23.37
N LEU A 329 -15.78 12.66 -24.35
CA LEU A 329 -17.00 13.01 -25.09
C LEU A 329 -17.58 11.83 -25.88
N ASP A 330 -16.71 10.91 -26.31
CA ASP A 330 -17.10 9.72 -27.06
C ASP A 330 -17.39 8.54 -26.13
N MET A 331 -17.23 8.68 -24.82
CA MET A 331 -17.36 7.60 -23.84
C MET A 331 -18.70 7.64 -23.11
N SER A 332 -19.53 6.63 -23.40
CA SER A 332 -20.70 6.26 -22.60
C SER A 332 -20.40 5.04 -21.74
N VAL A 333 -21.30 4.70 -20.81
CA VAL A 333 -21.15 3.49 -19.99
C VAL A 333 -21.13 2.24 -20.89
N GLU A 334 -22.02 2.16 -21.87
CA GLU A 334 -22.14 1.00 -22.76
C GLU A 334 -20.91 0.82 -23.66
N ASN A 335 -20.51 1.87 -24.39
CA ASN A 335 -19.39 1.76 -25.33
C ASN A 335 -18.04 1.68 -24.60
N GLY A 336 -17.92 2.34 -23.45
CA GLY A 336 -16.75 2.28 -22.58
C GLY A 336 -16.60 0.89 -21.96
N ALA A 337 -17.70 0.29 -21.49
CA ALA A 337 -17.68 -1.08 -21.00
C ALA A 337 -17.30 -2.07 -22.10
N ALA A 338 -17.82 -1.93 -23.31
CA ALA A 338 -17.38 -2.75 -24.44
C ALA A 338 -15.89 -2.57 -24.75
N ALA A 339 -15.40 -1.32 -24.75
CA ALA A 339 -14.00 -0.99 -25.02
C ALA A 339 -13.04 -1.55 -23.95
N PHE A 340 -13.34 -1.37 -22.67
CA PHE A 340 -12.53 -1.89 -21.57
C PHE A 340 -12.64 -3.42 -21.45
N ARG A 341 -13.81 -4.02 -21.68
CA ARG A 341 -13.96 -5.48 -21.77
C ARG A 341 -13.06 -6.07 -22.85
N ASN A 342 -12.99 -5.43 -24.01
CA ASN A 342 -12.09 -5.83 -25.09
C ASN A 342 -10.61 -5.69 -24.68
N LEU A 343 -10.23 -4.58 -24.03
CA LEU A 343 -8.88 -4.40 -23.49
C LEU A 343 -8.53 -5.50 -22.48
N PHE A 344 -9.43 -5.82 -21.55
CA PHE A 344 -9.21 -6.79 -20.46
C PHE A 344 -8.98 -8.19 -21.04
N GLN A 345 -9.86 -8.64 -21.93
CA GLN A 345 -9.74 -9.94 -22.60
C GLN A 345 -8.48 -10.04 -23.47
N LYS A 346 -8.11 -8.95 -24.16
CA LYS A 346 -6.92 -8.93 -25.01
C LYS A 346 -5.63 -8.83 -24.21
N ALA A 347 -5.65 -8.17 -23.05
CA ALA A 347 -4.51 -8.12 -22.16
C ALA A 347 -4.13 -9.53 -21.70
N ASP A 348 -5.10 -10.29 -21.18
CA ASP A 348 -4.89 -11.68 -20.75
C ASP A 348 -4.35 -12.57 -21.89
N TYR A 349 -5.01 -12.50 -23.06
CA TYR A 349 -4.59 -13.23 -24.25
C TYR A 349 -3.14 -12.92 -24.68
N TYR A 350 -2.79 -11.63 -24.81
CA TYR A 350 -1.46 -11.25 -25.28
C TYR A 350 -0.40 -11.52 -24.22
N ASP A 351 -0.71 -11.38 -22.93
CA ASP A 351 0.23 -11.70 -21.85
C ASP A 351 0.68 -13.17 -21.94
N ASP A 352 -0.27 -14.10 -22.07
CA ASP A 352 0.02 -15.52 -22.22
C ASP A 352 0.72 -15.85 -23.55
N TYR A 353 0.22 -15.28 -24.66
CA TYR A 353 0.78 -15.54 -25.99
C TYR A 353 2.25 -15.12 -26.08
N LEU A 354 2.57 -13.94 -25.56
CA LEU A 354 3.93 -13.38 -25.62
C LEU A 354 4.91 -14.21 -24.77
N LYS A 355 4.49 -14.70 -23.60
CA LYS A 355 5.27 -15.61 -22.77
C LYS A 355 5.54 -16.93 -23.49
N ASN A 356 4.51 -17.52 -24.10
CA ASN A 356 4.62 -18.83 -24.73
C ASN A 356 5.44 -18.80 -26.03
N GLU A 357 5.20 -17.85 -26.94
CA GLU A 357 5.83 -17.84 -28.27
C GLU A 357 7.22 -17.19 -28.27
N TYR A 358 7.38 -16.12 -27.50
CA TYR A 358 8.60 -15.30 -27.49
C TYR A 358 9.44 -15.48 -26.25
N SER A 359 9.03 -16.34 -25.30
CA SER A 359 9.72 -16.53 -24.02
C SER A 359 9.85 -15.24 -23.23
N CYS A 360 8.84 -14.37 -23.34
CA CYS A 360 8.72 -13.17 -22.50
C CYS A 360 8.62 -13.59 -21.04
N VAL A 361 9.16 -12.76 -20.15
CA VAL A 361 9.23 -13.09 -18.72
C VAL A 361 8.07 -12.44 -17.98
N ASP A 362 7.63 -13.09 -16.90
CA ASP A 362 6.62 -12.50 -16.03
C ASP A 362 7.07 -11.13 -15.56
N ARG A 363 6.11 -10.21 -15.51
CA ARG A 363 6.38 -8.88 -15.02
C ARG A 363 6.74 -8.99 -13.54
N LEU A 364 7.93 -8.48 -13.21
CA LEU A 364 8.25 -8.16 -11.82
C LEU A 364 7.26 -7.07 -11.39
N GLU A 365 6.31 -7.39 -10.50
CA GLU A 365 5.42 -6.38 -9.93
C GLU A 365 6.31 -5.29 -9.30
N GLU A 366 6.21 -4.10 -9.89
CA GLU A 366 7.03 -2.92 -9.61
C GLU A 366 6.49 -2.10 -8.46
#